data_AF-A0A3R6RSZ4-F1
#
_entry.id   AF-A0A3R6RSZ4-F1
#
_cell.length_a   1.000
_cell.length_b   1.000
_cell.length_c   1.000
_cell.angle_alpha   90.00
_cell.angle_beta   90.00
_cell.angle_gamma   90.00
#
_symmetry.space_group_name_H-M   'P 1'
#
loop_
_entity.id
_entity.type
_entity.pdbx_description
1 polymer ?
#
loop_
_entity_poly.entity_id
_entity_poly.type
_entity_poly.pdbx_seq_one_letter_code
_entity_poly.pdbx_strand_id
1 'polypeptide(L)' 'DVLDTAKWEGRLEGLAEGEAKGKAEGLVEGKADALRQTAAKMKRMGMPTADIATCTGLSAEEIEKL' A
#
# COMPACT_ATOMS: atom_id res chain seq x y z
N ASP A 1 -0.21 -42.47 10.80
CA ASP A 1 0.02 -42.41 9.35
C ASP A 1 0.54 -41.00 9.04
N VAL A 2 1.70 -40.94 8.39
CA VAL A 2 2.53 -39.74 8.14
C VAL A 2 1.89 -38.71 7.19
N LEU A 3 0.71 -39.02 6.65
CA LEU A 3 -0.03 -38.17 5.72
C LEU A 3 -0.76 -36.99 6.39
N ASP A 4 -1.06 -37.08 7.69
CA ASP A 4 -1.78 -35.99 8.39
C ASP A 4 -0.88 -34.77 8.61
N THR A 5 0.39 -35.00 8.99
CA THR A 5 1.41 -33.95 9.19
C THR A 5 1.71 -33.16 7.92
N ALA A 6 1.86 -33.84 6.77
CA ALA A 6 2.16 -33.17 5.50
C ALA A 6 1.02 -32.23 5.03
N LYS A 7 -0.23 -32.56 5.37
CA LYS A 7 -1.41 -31.76 5.01
C LYS A 7 -1.58 -30.53 5.91
N TRP A 8 -1.11 -30.62 7.15
CA TRP A 8 -1.08 -29.50 8.10
C TRP A 8 0.04 -28.51 7.77
N GLU A 9 1.24 -28.99 7.45
CA GLU A 9 2.39 -28.14 7.09
C GLU A 9 2.12 -27.32 5.82
N GLY A 10 1.63 -27.96 4.74
CA GLY A 10 1.31 -27.24 3.50
C GLY A 10 0.19 -26.19 3.64
N ARG A 11 -0.71 -26.34 4.61
CA ARG A 11 -1.77 -25.35 4.90
C ARG A 11 -1.28 -24.19 5.76
N LEU A 12 -0.34 -24.45 6.67
CA LEU A 12 0.32 -23.43 7.47
C LEU A 12 1.25 -22.55 6.63
N GLU A 13 2.05 -23.15 5.76
CA GLU A 13 2.91 -22.41 4.82
C GLU A 13 2.08 -21.56 3.84
N GLY A 14 1.02 -22.11 3.25
CA GLY A 14 0.16 -21.35 2.35
C GLY A 14 -0.58 -20.19 3.01
N LEU A 15 -0.92 -20.30 4.30
CA LEU A 15 -1.56 -19.22 5.06
C LEU A 15 -0.56 -18.13 5.46
N ALA A 16 0.63 -18.53 5.92
CA ALA A 16 1.69 -17.60 6.30
C ALA A 16 2.20 -16.81 5.08
N GLU A 17 2.38 -17.48 3.94
CA GLU A 17 2.82 -16.83 2.71
C GLU A 17 1.72 -15.93 2.13
N GLY A 18 0.46 -16.36 2.18
CA GLY A 18 -0.70 -15.56 1.77
C GLY A 18 -0.91 -14.30 2.64
N GLU A 19 -0.76 -14.40 3.96
CA GLU A 19 -0.85 -13.24 4.86
C GLU A 19 0.33 -12.28 4.70
N ALA A 20 1.56 -12.80 4.57
CA ALA A 20 2.75 -11.97 4.41
C ALA A 20 2.70 -11.20 3.08
N LYS A 21 2.31 -11.88 1.99
CA LYS A 21 2.20 -11.26 0.66
C LYS A 21 1.01 -10.29 0.59
N GLY A 22 -0.14 -10.68 1.11
CA GLY A 22 -1.34 -9.83 1.16
C GLY A 22 -1.18 -8.59 2.05
N LYS A 23 -0.50 -8.68 3.19
CA LYS A 23 -0.18 -7.50 4.03
C LYS A 23 0.89 -6.63 3.39
N ALA A 24 1.91 -7.20 2.77
CA ALA A 24 2.96 -6.42 2.11
C ALA A 24 2.41 -5.66 0.90
N GLU A 25 1.67 -6.33 0.00
CA GLU A 25 1.05 -5.70 -1.17
C GLU A 25 -0.03 -4.69 -0.74
N GLY A 26 -0.92 -5.06 0.18
CA GLY A 26 -1.98 -4.15 0.68
C GLY A 26 -1.45 -2.93 1.44
N LEU A 27 -0.33 -3.06 2.16
CA LEU A 27 0.30 -1.92 2.85
C LEU A 27 1.02 -0.99 1.88
N VAL A 28 1.66 -1.53 0.83
CA VAL A 28 2.38 -0.73 -0.16
C VAL A 28 1.40 -0.03 -1.11
N GLU A 29 0.42 -0.74 -1.65
CA GLU A 29 -0.66 -0.14 -2.45
C GLU A 29 -1.47 0.85 -1.62
N GLY A 30 -1.86 0.47 -0.39
CA GLY A 30 -2.61 1.37 0.50
C GLY A 30 -1.84 2.64 0.85
N LYS A 31 -0.53 2.57 1.05
CA LYS A 31 0.30 3.76 1.31
C LYS A 31 0.45 4.65 0.08
N ALA A 32 0.74 4.07 -1.08
CA ALA A 32 0.88 4.84 -2.31
C ALA A 32 -0.44 5.51 -2.72
N ASP A 33 -1.54 4.77 -2.61
CA ASP A 33 -2.88 5.27 -2.91
C ASP A 33 -3.33 6.32 -1.89
N ALA A 34 -3.08 6.11 -0.59
CA ALA A 34 -3.37 7.12 0.43
C ALA A 34 -2.59 8.42 0.21
N LEU A 35 -1.32 8.35 -0.17
CA LEU A 35 -0.50 9.54 -0.50
C LEU A 35 -1.07 10.29 -1.70
N ARG A 36 -1.44 9.56 -2.76
CA ARG A 36 -2.07 10.13 -3.96
C ARG A 36 -3.43 10.74 -3.67
N GLN A 37 -4.31 10.04 -2.95
CA GLN A 37 -5.60 10.56 -2.53
C GLN A 37 -5.46 11.80 -1.63
N THR A 38 -4.48 11.79 -0.72
CA THR A 38 -4.19 12.93 0.15
C THR A 38 -3.74 14.13 -0.66
N ALA A 39 -2.80 13.94 -1.59
CA ALA A 39 -2.34 14.99 -2.51
C ALA A 39 -3.48 15.54 -3.37
N ALA A 40 -4.29 14.67 -3.99
CA ALA A 40 -5.45 15.07 -4.80
C ALA A 40 -6.47 15.86 -3.96
N LYS A 41 -6.75 15.42 -2.73
CA LYS A 41 -7.67 16.11 -1.82
C LYS A 41 -7.12 17.48 -1.40
N MET A 42 -5.83 17.59 -1.08
CA MET A 42 -5.20 18.87 -0.74
C MET A 42 -5.23 19.84 -1.93
N LYS A 43 -4.93 19.36 -3.14
CA LYS A 43 -5.01 20.15 -4.38
C LYS A 43 -6.43 20.66 -4.62
N ARG A 44 -7.44 19.81 -4.40
CA ARG A 44 -8.86 20.18 -4.51
C ARG A 44 -9.31 21.18 -3.45
N MET A 45 -8.66 21.19 -2.28
CA MET A 45 -8.87 22.19 -1.23
C MET A 45 -8.19 23.54 -1.54
N GLY A 46 -7.45 23.64 -2.64
CA GLY A 46 -6.74 24.86 -3.05
C GLY A 46 -5.37 25.04 -2.39
N MET A 47 -4.79 23.97 -1.80
CA MET A 47 -3.40 24.04 -1.35
C MET A 47 -2.44 24.12 -2.54
N PRO A 48 -1.35 24.87 -2.42
CA PRO A 48 -0.32 24.92 -3.44
C PRO A 48 0.44 23.58 -3.50
N THR A 49 0.82 23.18 -4.70
CA THR A 49 1.57 21.94 -4.99
C THR A 49 2.84 21.79 -4.15
N ALA A 50 3.50 22.90 -3.79
CA ALA A 50 4.69 22.90 -2.93
C ALA A 50 4.41 22.43 -1.49
N ASP A 51 3.30 22.86 -0.89
CA ASP A 51 2.88 22.41 0.45
C ASP A 51 2.46 20.94 0.42
N ILE A 52 1.75 20.54 -0.64
CA ILE A 52 1.34 19.15 -0.84
C ILE A 52 2.56 18.25 -1.00
N ALA A 53 3.56 18.68 -1.77
CA ALA A 53 4.84 17.98 -1.93
C ALA A 53 5.57 17.81 -0.59
N THR A 54 5.54 18.85 0.25
CA THR A 54 6.15 18.82 1.58
C THR A 54 5.41 17.84 2.51
N CYS A 55 4.08 17.80 2.46
CA CYS A 55 3.27 16.94 3.33
C CYS A 55 3.23 15.47 2.91
N THR A 56 3.24 15.21 1.60
CA THR A 56 3.09 13.86 1.04
C THR A 56 4.42 13.25 0.59
N GLY A 57 5.47 14.06 0.47
CA GLY A 57 6.77 13.64 -0.09
C GLY A 57 6.72 13.34 -1.59
N LEU A 58 5.61 13.68 -2.27
CA LEU A 58 5.46 13.52 -3.71
C LEU A 58 6.08 14.72 -4.44
N SER A 59 6.65 14.50 -5.62
CA SER A 59 7.13 15.57 -6.47
C SER A 59 5.97 16.42 -6.99
N ALA A 60 6.22 17.71 -7.25
CA ALA A 60 5.22 18.61 -7.85
C ALA A 60 4.62 18.04 -9.15
N GLU A 61 5.43 17.36 -9.97
CA GLU A 61 4.97 16.67 -11.18
C GLU A 61 3.99 15.53 -10.90
N GLU A 62 4.23 14.70 -9.87
CA GLU A 62 3.30 13.64 -9.47
C GLU A 62 1.98 14.27 -8.99
N ILE A 63 2.03 15.40 -8.29
CA ILE A 63 0.84 16.10 -7.79
C ILE A 63 0.10 16.82 -8.92
N GLU A 64 0.79 17.31 -9.95
CA GLU A 64 0.15 17.88 -11.14
C GLU A 64 -0.57 16.82 -11.98
N LYS A 65 -0.01 15.60 -12.06
CA LYS A 65 -0.61 14.46 -12.77
C LYS A 65 -1.79 13.81 -12.03
N LEU A 66 -1.97 14.09 -10.75
CA LEU A 66 -3.14 13.72 -9.93
C LEU A 66 -4.32 14.68 -10.15
#